data_AF-M1PAQ0-F1
#
_entry.id   AF-M1PAQ0-F1
#
_cell.length_a   1.000
_cell.length_b   1.000
_cell.length_c   1.000
_cell.angle_alpha   90.00
_cell.angle_beta   90.00
_cell.angle_gamma   90.00
#
_symmetry.space_group_name_H-M   'P 1'
#
loop_
_entity.id
_entity.type
_entity.pdbx_description
1 polymer ?
#
loop_
_entity_poly.entity_id
_entity_poly.type
_entity_poly.pdbx_seq_one_letter_code
_entity_poly.pdbx_strand_id
1 'polypeptide(L)'
;MDDLAHRLGRSVEVDTPSFEVVCASAQIGAIDDRRIASIIHRSPPPEPVPWILSHGIQDAVAPVRLPANPEFEMLPRVCFPVRRSGKLCAYLWLFDEPRMTDTEIARVTGFIEPLARLFAHDDGGLHDRAEELGALAAEILGGAEDSVVTALDGGYLPDDGRLTVHVVRLGETVADAADPPEGSSARRLQLELSRLHRSRPFLVTAEAGAVMVVERSRSIVDTDKVLDEVRRAAIVSAVDIEAIGSAGINELGRARTAVRRARFLSDVAALPGWRSRQLSWEDAGAWRLLIGWEFNEASVHAISDDASRLLLAGNRSYWSTVLTYLDNARNSTVTSRQLFIHRATLHYRLERAREIIGDDALEDGWRAAALQIALRLHAALGEGRAEGSTSGAGLPGSGSIPRRR
;
A
#
# COMPACT_ATOMS: atom_id res chain seq x y z
N MET A 1 3.28 34.10 5.31
CA MET A 1 4.30 33.09 5.60
C MET A 1 5.67 33.73 5.73
N ASP A 2 6.17 34.41 4.70
CA ASP A 2 7.50 35.04 4.74
C ASP A 2 7.68 36.07 5.86
N ASP A 3 6.63 36.84 6.18
CA ASP A 3 6.64 37.76 7.33
C ASP A 3 6.84 37.03 8.67
N LEU A 4 6.21 35.86 8.84
CA LEU A 4 6.36 35.07 10.06
C LEU A 4 7.77 34.47 10.15
N ALA A 5 8.28 33.98 9.02
CA ALA A 5 9.63 33.43 8.92
C ALA A 5 10.72 34.47 9.22
N HIS A 6 10.61 35.67 8.63
CA HIS A 6 11.53 36.78 8.88
C HIS A 6 11.50 37.23 10.35
N ARG A 7 10.31 37.34 10.95
CA ARG A 7 10.17 37.76 12.36
C ARG A 7 10.72 36.75 13.35
N LEU A 8 10.68 35.47 13.02
CA LEU A 8 11.19 34.40 13.89
C LEU A 8 12.64 34.03 13.58
N GLY A 9 13.18 34.48 12.45
CA GLY A 9 14.51 34.07 11.98
C GLY A 9 14.58 32.56 11.68
N ARG A 10 13.45 31.96 11.28
CA ARG A 10 13.33 30.52 11.04
C ARG A 10 12.36 30.25 9.92
N SER A 11 12.62 29.19 9.18
CA SER A 11 11.69 28.74 8.16
C SER A 11 10.38 28.20 8.72
N VAL A 12 9.30 28.51 8.01
CA VAL A 12 7.94 28.06 8.33
C VAL A 12 7.40 27.27 7.14
N GLU A 13 6.75 26.15 7.42
CA GLU A 13 6.13 25.26 6.45
C GLU A 13 4.69 24.99 6.86
N VAL A 14 3.77 24.90 5.89
CA VAL A 14 2.38 24.52 6.13
C VAL A 14 2.03 23.37 5.22
N ASP A 15 1.54 22.31 5.85
CA ASP A 15 1.16 21.08 5.16
C ASP A 15 -0.34 20.78 5.32
N THR A 16 -0.89 20.03 4.36
CA THR A 16 -2.19 19.39 4.52
C THR A 16 -2.13 18.33 5.65
N PRO A 17 -3.29 17.82 6.13
CA PRO A 17 -3.30 16.71 7.08
C PRO A 17 -2.58 15.45 6.56
N SER A 18 -2.45 15.32 5.24
CA SER A 18 -1.72 14.25 4.55
C SER A 18 -0.22 14.54 4.35
N PHE A 19 0.29 15.60 4.99
CA PHE A 19 1.69 16.06 4.92
C PHE A 19 2.14 16.54 3.54
N GLU A 20 1.20 17.00 2.70
CA GLU A 20 1.56 17.64 1.43
C GLU A 20 1.86 19.12 1.66
N VAL A 21 2.98 19.60 1.14
CA VAL A 21 3.42 20.98 1.35
C VAL A 21 2.52 21.93 0.57
N VAL A 22 1.71 22.71 1.29
CA VAL A 22 0.86 23.77 0.72
C VAL A 22 1.70 25.01 0.43
N CYS A 23 2.52 25.40 1.41
CA CYS A 23 3.43 26.53 1.25
C CYS A 23 4.62 26.43 2.23
N ALA A 24 5.78 26.86 1.77
CA ALA A 24 6.98 26.99 2.58
C ALA A 24 7.57 28.39 2.39
N SER A 25 8.08 28.98 3.46
CA SER A 25 8.81 30.25 3.40
C SER A 25 10.20 30.05 2.78
N ALA A 26 10.84 31.16 2.41
CA ALA A 26 12.28 31.17 2.13
C ALA A 26 13.09 30.49 3.25
N GLN A 27 14.23 29.91 2.87
CA GLN A 27 15.13 29.19 3.78
C GLN A 27 15.79 30.17 4.76
N ILE A 28 15.54 30.02 6.05
CA ILE A 28 16.12 30.82 7.13
C ILE A 28 16.43 29.87 8.31
N GLY A 29 17.69 29.76 8.70
CA GLY A 29 18.12 28.92 9.84
C GLY A 29 18.41 27.46 9.49
N ALA A 30 18.18 26.55 10.43
CA ALA A 30 18.58 25.13 10.38
C ALA A 30 18.00 24.35 9.16
N ILE A 31 18.70 23.30 8.74
CA ILE A 31 18.41 22.46 7.56
C ILE A 31 18.53 20.97 7.95
N ASP A 32 17.56 20.15 7.52
CA ASP A 32 17.78 18.71 7.29
C ASP A 32 17.72 18.39 5.79
N ASP A 33 18.38 17.31 5.39
CA ASP A 33 18.42 16.83 4.00
C ASP A 33 17.01 16.46 3.49
N ARG A 34 16.09 16.11 4.40
CA ARG A 34 14.69 15.84 4.08
C ARG A 34 13.86 17.06 3.75
N ARG A 35 14.13 18.23 4.32
CA ARG A 35 13.48 19.47 3.90
C ARG A 35 13.83 19.82 2.45
N ILE A 36 15.05 19.54 2.01
CA ILE A 36 15.42 19.71 0.60
C ILE A 36 14.57 18.79 -0.28
N ALA A 37 14.43 17.51 0.10
CA ALA A 37 13.59 16.56 -0.62
C ALA A 37 12.08 16.88 -0.54
N SER A 38 11.54 17.26 0.63
CA SER A 38 10.12 17.58 0.86
C SER A 38 9.71 18.89 0.22
N ILE A 39 10.58 19.90 0.17
CA ILE A 39 10.29 21.16 -0.56
C ILE A 39 10.40 20.96 -2.07
N ILE A 40 11.39 20.19 -2.54
CA ILE A 40 11.58 19.94 -3.98
C ILE A 40 10.52 18.96 -4.53
N HIS A 41 10.12 17.96 -3.74
CA HIS A 41 9.13 16.95 -4.13
C HIS A 41 7.72 17.21 -3.59
N ARG A 42 7.55 18.24 -2.74
CA ARG A 42 6.30 18.68 -2.10
C ARG A 42 5.60 17.64 -1.22
N SER A 43 6.26 16.54 -0.83
CA SER A 43 5.73 15.55 0.10
C SER A 43 6.85 14.71 0.73
N PRO A 44 6.76 14.33 2.02
CA PRO A 44 7.67 13.37 2.63
C PRO A 44 7.37 11.93 2.17
N PRO A 45 8.33 11.00 2.25
CA PRO A 45 8.05 9.58 1.99
C PRO A 45 7.09 9.03 3.08
N PRO A 46 6.38 7.90 2.87
CA PRO A 46 5.31 7.44 3.78
C PRO A 46 5.80 6.88 5.13
N GLU A 47 7.02 6.34 5.20
CA GLU A 47 7.59 5.65 6.37
C GLU A 47 7.64 6.48 7.68
N PRO A 48 7.91 7.80 7.68
CA PRO A 48 7.98 8.61 8.90
C PRO A 48 6.61 9.00 9.43
N VAL A 49 5.56 8.93 8.59
CA VAL A 49 4.22 9.40 8.93
C VAL A 49 3.68 8.74 10.21
N PRO A 50 3.74 7.40 10.40
CA PRO A 50 3.32 6.77 11.64
C PRO A 50 4.05 7.29 12.89
N TRP A 51 5.36 7.56 12.80
CA TRP A 51 6.13 8.12 13.92
C TRP A 51 5.70 9.55 14.24
N ILE A 52 5.49 10.39 13.22
CA ILE A 52 4.98 11.76 13.39
C ILE A 52 3.61 11.72 14.07
N LEU A 53 2.71 10.86 13.58
CA LEU A 53 1.35 10.71 14.11
C LEU A 53 1.33 10.18 15.55
N SER A 54 2.29 9.31 15.92
CA SER A 54 2.40 8.78 17.29
C SER A 54 2.59 9.84 18.39
N HIS A 55 2.96 11.08 18.02
CA HIS A 55 3.05 12.22 18.94
C HIS A 55 1.70 12.89 19.23
N GLY A 56 0.60 12.36 18.68
CA GLY A 56 -0.76 12.83 18.97
C GLY A 56 -1.13 14.14 18.25
N ILE A 57 -0.40 14.51 17.19
CA ILE A 57 -0.65 15.78 16.47
C ILE A 57 -2.04 15.83 15.80
N GLN A 58 -2.60 14.67 15.46
CA GLN A 58 -3.93 14.54 14.82
C GLN A 58 -5.07 15.01 15.72
N ASP A 59 -4.94 14.84 17.03
CA ASP A 59 -5.96 15.19 18.02
C ASP A 59 -5.58 16.45 18.83
N ALA A 60 -4.33 16.88 18.73
CA ALA A 60 -3.84 18.04 19.44
C ALA A 60 -4.61 19.32 19.05
N VAL A 61 -4.92 20.13 20.06
CA VAL A 61 -5.49 21.49 19.94
C VAL A 61 -4.47 22.56 20.35
N ALA A 62 -3.30 22.15 20.83
CA ALA A 62 -2.20 22.99 21.24
C ALA A 62 -0.91 22.57 20.50
N PRO A 63 0.12 23.44 20.46
CA PRO A 63 1.39 23.10 19.80
C PRO A 63 2.05 21.87 20.41
N VAL A 64 2.56 20.98 19.55
CA VAL A 64 3.22 19.73 19.93
C VAL A 64 4.69 19.80 19.53
N ARG A 65 5.59 19.48 20.45
CA ARG A 65 7.03 19.37 20.14
C ARG A 65 7.35 17.94 19.74
N LEU A 66 8.02 17.80 18.60
CA LEU A 66 8.58 16.54 18.13
C LEU A 66 10.10 16.58 18.31
N PRO A 67 10.69 15.55 18.93
CA PRO A 67 12.14 15.46 19.08
C PRO A 67 12.81 15.21 17.73
N ALA A 68 14.15 15.30 17.70
CA ALA A 68 14.91 14.84 16.55
C ALA A 68 14.74 13.32 16.38
N ASN A 69 14.68 12.85 15.13
CA ASN A 69 14.71 11.42 14.83
C ASN A 69 15.83 11.11 13.82
N PRO A 70 16.96 10.53 14.27
CA PRO A 70 18.08 10.19 13.39
C PRO A 70 17.76 9.11 12.36
N GLU A 71 16.89 8.14 12.68
CA GLU A 71 16.49 7.07 11.75
C GLU A 71 15.79 7.65 10.51
N PHE A 72 15.04 8.73 10.72
CA PHE A 72 14.34 9.45 9.68
C PHE A 72 15.05 10.75 9.26
N GLU A 73 16.27 11.01 9.72
CA GLU A 73 17.02 12.24 9.43
C GLU A 73 16.19 13.53 9.68
N MET A 74 15.35 13.53 10.72
CA MET A 74 14.46 14.64 11.06
C MET A 74 15.03 15.48 12.19
N LEU A 75 15.16 16.79 11.95
CA LEU A 75 15.45 17.77 13.01
C LEU A 75 14.25 17.97 13.95
N PRO A 76 14.51 18.41 15.20
CA PRO A 76 13.44 18.68 16.16
C PRO A 76 12.57 19.83 15.65
N ARG A 77 11.26 19.73 15.88
CA ARG A 77 10.29 20.67 15.30
C ARG A 77 9.07 20.85 16.21
N VAL A 78 8.42 22.00 16.09
CA VAL A 78 7.14 22.29 16.73
C VAL A 78 6.06 22.24 15.66
N CYS A 79 5.10 21.36 15.87
CA CYS A 79 3.87 21.25 15.10
C CYS A 79 2.80 22.14 15.72
N PHE A 80 2.17 22.98 14.91
CA PHE A 80 1.02 23.79 15.31
C PHE A 80 -0.20 23.29 14.53
N PRO A 81 -1.12 22.55 15.18
CA PRO A 81 -2.35 22.09 14.54
C PRO A 81 -3.22 23.29 14.12
N VAL A 82 -3.57 23.37 12.84
CA VAL A 82 -4.46 24.41 12.31
C VAL A 82 -5.86 23.81 12.21
N ARG A 83 -6.74 24.23 13.13
CA ARG A 83 -8.12 23.73 13.20
C ARG A 83 -9.13 24.81 12.89
N ARG A 84 -10.25 24.41 12.28
CA ARG A 84 -11.44 25.24 12.10
C ARG A 84 -12.68 24.44 12.46
N SER A 85 -13.55 25.00 13.30
CA SER A 85 -14.77 24.32 13.77
C SER A 85 -14.50 22.90 14.32
N GLY A 86 -13.36 22.71 14.98
CA GLY A 86 -12.92 21.41 15.52
C GLY A 86 -12.19 20.50 14.52
N LYS A 87 -12.37 20.70 13.20
CA LYS A 87 -11.73 19.91 12.15
C LYS A 87 -10.28 20.34 11.95
N LEU A 88 -9.37 19.38 11.81
CA LEU A 88 -7.98 19.63 11.42
C LEU A 88 -7.92 19.96 9.93
N CYS A 89 -7.36 21.13 9.60
CA CYS A 89 -7.27 21.63 8.24
C CYS A 89 -5.84 21.59 7.69
N ALA A 90 -4.84 21.77 8.56
CA ALA A 90 -3.43 21.81 8.18
C ALA A 90 -2.53 21.65 9.41
N TYR A 91 -1.25 21.45 9.17
CA TYR A 91 -0.19 21.61 10.17
C TYR A 91 0.71 22.76 9.78
N LEU A 92 1.09 23.60 10.74
CA LEU A 92 2.19 24.56 10.58
C LEU A 92 3.41 24.03 11.32
N TRP A 93 4.55 23.98 10.65
CA TRP A 93 5.81 23.44 11.15
C TRP A 93 6.88 24.52 11.27
N LEU A 94 7.62 24.48 12.38
CA LEU A 94 8.87 25.22 12.56
C LEU A 94 9.93 24.30 13.17
N PHE A 95 11.20 24.51 12.81
CA PHE A 95 12.31 23.86 13.52
C PHE A 95 12.42 24.38 14.96
N ASP A 96 12.63 23.46 15.89
CA ASP A 96 12.89 23.72 17.32
C ASP A 96 14.40 23.83 17.58
N GLU A 97 15.16 24.34 16.60
CA GLU A 97 16.61 24.55 16.67
C GLU A 97 17.02 25.95 16.18
N PRO A 98 17.57 26.82 17.05
CA PRO A 98 17.71 26.65 18.51
C PRO A 98 16.33 26.48 19.19
N ARG A 99 16.25 25.99 20.43
CA ARG A 99 14.95 25.71 21.06
C ARG A 99 14.02 26.95 21.10
N MET A 100 12.79 26.82 20.62
CA MET A 100 11.74 27.84 20.68
C MET A 100 11.36 28.12 22.12
N THR A 101 11.28 29.41 22.45
CA THR A 101 10.76 29.95 23.70
C THR A 101 9.24 29.95 23.72
N ASP A 102 8.64 29.98 24.92
CA ASP A 102 7.18 30.05 25.06
C ASP A 102 6.59 31.31 24.42
N THR A 103 7.34 32.41 24.42
CA THR A 103 6.97 33.66 23.75
C THR A 103 6.89 33.50 22.23
N GLU A 104 7.84 32.79 21.62
CA GLU A 104 7.81 32.49 20.18
C GLU A 104 6.64 31.56 19.82
N ILE A 105 6.39 30.53 20.63
CA ILE A 105 5.26 29.62 20.46
C ILE A 105 3.93 30.38 20.56
N ALA A 106 3.78 31.26 21.56
CA ALA A 106 2.59 32.08 21.72
C ALA A 106 2.38 33.04 20.53
N ARG A 107 3.45 33.61 19.98
CA ARG A 107 3.37 34.44 18.77
C ARG A 107 2.85 33.64 17.56
N VAL A 108 3.40 32.45 17.31
CA VAL A 108 2.94 31.59 16.21
C VAL A 108 1.48 31.17 16.41
N THR A 109 1.09 30.87 17.66
CA THR A 109 -0.29 30.52 18.00
C THR A 109 -1.28 31.61 17.58
N GLY A 110 -0.89 32.90 17.69
CA GLY A 110 -1.68 34.03 17.20
C GLY A 110 -1.90 34.07 15.67
N PHE A 111 -1.10 33.35 14.88
CA PHE A 111 -1.24 33.24 13.43
C PHE A 111 -2.11 32.04 12.97
N ILE A 112 -2.43 31.11 13.87
CA ILE A 112 -3.16 29.88 13.52
C ILE A 112 -4.59 30.16 13.06
N GLU A 113 -5.31 31.02 13.77
CA GLU A 113 -6.70 31.36 13.44
C GLU A 113 -6.79 32.14 12.09
N PRO A 114 -5.95 33.16 11.81
CA PRO A 114 -5.82 33.72 10.46
C PRO A 114 -5.51 32.70 9.36
N LEU A 115 -4.61 31.74 9.63
CA LEU A 115 -4.26 30.69 8.68
C LEU A 115 -5.44 29.74 8.44
N ALA A 116 -6.14 29.32 9.49
CA ALA A 116 -7.31 28.46 9.41
C ALA A 116 -8.43 29.05 8.53
N ARG A 117 -8.56 30.39 8.49
CA ARG A 117 -9.49 31.07 7.59
C ARG A 117 -9.13 30.99 6.11
N LEU A 118 -7.86 30.73 5.77
CA LEU A 118 -7.48 30.50 4.37
C LEU A 118 -7.93 29.13 3.89
N PHE A 119 -7.96 28.14 4.79
CA PHE A 119 -8.54 26.81 4.55
C PHE A 119 -10.08 26.80 4.63
N ALA A 120 -10.72 27.96 4.83
CA ALA A 120 -12.16 28.06 5.10
C ALA A 120 -13.09 27.77 3.90
N HIS A 121 -12.55 27.61 2.70
CA HIS A 121 -13.35 27.64 1.48
C HIS A 121 -13.92 26.30 1.01
N ASP A 122 -13.68 25.14 1.67
CA ASP A 122 -13.76 23.89 0.90
C ASP A 122 -14.28 22.62 1.58
N ASP A 123 -14.99 22.63 2.71
CA ASP A 123 -15.52 21.33 3.24
C ASP A 123 -16.75 20.81 2.47
N GLY A 124 -17.64 21.70 2.02
CA GLY A 124 -18.70 21.36 1.07
C GLY A 124 -18.15 21.13 -0.34
N GLY A 125 -17.24 22.02 -0.77
CA GLY A 125 -16.56 21.90 -2.06
C GLY A 125 -15.70 20.64 -2.19
N LEU A 126 -15.08 20.14 -1.12
CA LEU A 126 -14.27 18.92 -1.17
C LEU A 126 -15.11 17.67 -1.44
N HIS A 127 -16.30 17.57 -0.85
CA HIS A 127 -17.20 16.44 -1.13
C HIS A 127 -17.68 16.50 -2.57
N ASP A 128 -18.20 17.65 -3.01
CA ASP A 128 -18.64 17.87 -4.39
C ASP A 128 -17.52 17.60 -5.39
N ARG A 129 -16.31 18.08 -5.09
CA ARG A 129 -15.10 17.83 -5.88
C ARG A 129 -14.72 16.35 -5.90
N ALA A 130 -14.77 15.66 -4.77
CA ALA A 130 -14.48 14.23 -4.71
C ALA A 130 -15.50 13.41 -5.52
N GLU A 131 -16.77 13.85 -5.57
CA GLU A 131 -17.78 13.28 -6.46
C GLU A 131 -17.50 13.57 -7.93
N GLU A 132 -17.20 14.83 -8.28
CA GLU A 132 -16.89 15.24 -9.65
C GLU A 132 -15.66 14.48 -10.20
N LEU A 133 -14.55 14.51 -9.47
CA LEU A 133 -13.32 13.80 -9.86
C LEU A 133 -13.50 12.28 -9.84
N GLY A 134 -14.31 11.77 -8.91
CA GLY A 134 -14.66 10.35 -8.83
C GLY A 134 -15.50 9.88 -10.00
N ALA A 135 -16.46 10.69 -10.45
CA ALA A 135 -17.27 10.44 -11.63
C ALA A 135 -16.40 10.45 -12.89
N LEU A 136 -15.52 11.46 -13.03
CA LEU A 136 -14.59 11.55 -14.15
C LEU A 136 -13.66 10.32 -14.22
N ALA A 137 -13.10 9.88 -13.09
CA ALA A 137 -12.35 8.63 -13.00
C ALA A 137 -13.19 7.43 -13.46
N ALA A 138 -14.42 7.29 -12.95
CA ALA A 138 -15.29 6.17 -13.27
C ALA A 138 -15.64 6.11 -14.77
N GLU A 139 -15.86 7.26 -15.42
CA GLU A 139 -16.10 7.34 -16.86
C GLU A 139 -14.87 6.90 -17.68
N ILE A 140 -13.67 7.38 -17.31
CA ILE A 140 -12.41 6.98 -17.96
C ILE A 140 -12.23 5.46 -17.85
N LEU A 141 -12.43 4.91 -16.65
CA LEU A 141 -12.36 3.47 -16.39
C LEU A 141 -13.46 2.69 -17.12
N GLY A 142 -14.59 3.34 -17.38
CA GLY A 142 -15.70 2.86 -18.21
C GLY A 142 -15.39 2.82 -19.71
N GLY A 143 -14.35 3.53 -20.15
CA GLY A 143 -13.87 3.62 -21.54
C GLY A 143 -14.30 4.90 -22.28
N ALA A 144 -14.73 5.95 -21.58
CA ALA A 144 -15.11 7.22 -22.19
C ALA A 144 -13.86 8.05 -22.57
N GLU A 145 -13.66 8.25 -23.88
CA GLU A 145 -12.49 9.00 -24.40
C GLU A 145 -12.57 10.50 -24.10
N ASP A 146 -13.75 11.11 -24.21
CA ASP A 146 -13.99 12.53 -23.94
C ASP A 146 -13.69 12.92 -22.48
N SER A 147 -13.87 11.97 -21.55
CA SER A 147 -13.55 12.16 -20.13
C SER A 147 -12.04 12.24 -19.90
N VAL A 148 -11.21 11.58 -20.72
CA VAL A 148 -9.75 11.79 -20.66
C VAL A 148 -9.38 13.17 -21.17
N VAL A 149 -9.99 13.66 -22.25
CA VAL A 149 -9.74 15.03 -22.73
C VAL A 149 -10.10 16.04 -21.66
N THR A 150 -11.27 15.87 -21.02
CA THR A 150 -11.73 16.72 -19.92
C THR A 150 -10.77 16.69 -18.72
N ALA A 151 -10.24 15.51 -18.38
CA ALA A 151 -9.24 15.37 -17.32
C ALA A 151 -7.92 16.08 -17.65
N LEU A 152 -7.48 16.07 -18.90
CA LEU A 152 -6.27 16.75 -19.35
C LEU A 152 -6.45 18.26 -19.40
N ASP A 153 -7.54 18.73 -20.01
CA ASP A 153 -7.86 20.16 -20.10
C ASP A 153 -8.08 20.80 -18.72
N GLY A 154 -8.65 20.02 -17.79
CA GLY A 154 -8.83 20.41 -16.39
C GLY A 154 -7.57 20.30 -15.52
N GLY A 155 -6.46 19.78 -16.06
CA GLY A 155 -5.21 19.58 -15.30
C GLY A 155 -5.29 18.49 -14.21
N TYR A 156 -6.25 17.57 -14.32
CA TYR A 156 -6.45 16.46 -13.39
C TYR A 156 -5.64 15.21 -13.74
N LEU A 157 -5.02 15.19 -14.92
CA LEU A 157 -4.00 14.24 -15.33
C LEU A 157 -2.85 14.97 -16.03
N PRO A 158 -1.61 14.46 -15.95
CA PRO A 158 -0.49 14.99 -16.72
C PRO A 158 -0.76 14.94 -18.23
N ASP A 159 -0.17 15.88 -18.97
CA ASP A 159 -0.28 15.99 -20.43
C ASP A 159 0.46 14.87 -21.19
N ASP A 160 1.45 14.24 -20.53
CA ASP A 160 2.28 13.17 -21.06
C ASP A 160 2.25 11.88 -20.22
N GLY A 161 2.86 10.82 -20.77
CA GLY A 161 2.93 9.50 -20.14
C GLY A 161 1.84 8.53 -20.55
N ARG A 162 1.88 7.34 -19.94
CA ARG A 162 0.92 6.26 -20.16
C ARG A 162 -0.13 6.27 -19.05
N LEU A 163 -1.38 6.06 -19.45
CA LEU A 163 -2.47 5.87 -18.50
C LEU A 163 -2.33 4.52 -17.81
N THR A 164 -2.44 4.52 -16.49
CA THR A 164 -2.39 3.31 -15.66
C THR A 164 -3.53 3.37 -14.66
N VAL A 165 -4.16 2.22 -14.42
CA VAL A 165 -5.09 2.05 -13.30
C VAL A 165 -4.43 1.21 -12.22
N HIS A 166 -4.58 1.67 -10.98
CA HIS A 166 -4.24 0.94 -9.77
C HIS A 166 -5.52 0.62 -9.01
N VAL A 167 -5.71 -0.65 -8.67
CA VAL A 167 -6.75 -1.09 -7.73
C VAL A 167 -6.07 -1.28 -6.39
N VAL A 168 -6.45 -0.43 -5.44
CA VAL A 168 -5.92 -0.42 -4.07
C VAL A 168 -6.97 -1.08 -3.19
N ARG A 169 -6.73 -2.34 -2.85
CA ARG A 169 -7.62 -3.12 -2.00
C ARG A 169 -7.39 -2.76 -0.54
N LEU A 170 -8.47 -2.47 0.17
CA LEU A 170 -8.43 -2.05 1.56
C LEU A 170 -8.64 -3.26 2.48
N GLY A 171 -7.98 -3.25 3.63
CA GLY A 171 -8.24 -4.24 4.68
C GLY A 171 -9.61 -4.00 5.32
N GLU A 172 -10.31 -5.07 5.70
CA GLU A 172 -11.55 -4.95 6.46
C GLU A 172 -11.27 -4.38 7.85
N THR A 173 -11.85 -3.23 8.18
CA THR A 173 -11.87 -2.74 9.55
C THR A 173 -13.21 -3.08 10.22
N VAL A 174 -13.20 -3.34 11.53
CA VAL A 174 -14.44 -3.55 12.32
C VAL A 174 -15.37 -2.32 12.24
N ALA A 175 -14.81 -1.13 11.97
CA ALA A 175 -15.55 0.12 11.78
C ALA A 175 -16.38 0.14 10.48
N ASP A 176 -15.89 -0.47 9.39
CA ASP A 176 -16.58 -0.47 8.09
C ASP A 176 -17.92 -1.22 8.09
N ALA A 177 -18.12 -2.16 9.01
CA ALA A 177 -19.39 -2.88 9.16
C ALA A 177 -20.49 -2.07 9.86
N ALA A 178 -20.11 -0.98 10.55
CA ALA A 178 -21.02 -0.16 11.36
C ALA A 178 -21.28 1.23 10.76
N ASP A 179 -20.42 1.72 9.86
CA ASP A 179 -20.54 3.03 9.24
C ASP A 179 -21.55 3.01 8.06
N PRO A 180 -22.32 4.09 7.83
CA PRO A 180 -23.06 4.28 6.59
C PRO A 180 -22.11 4.32 5.38
N PRO A 181 -22.57 4.09 4.13
CA PRO A 181 -21.71 4.01 2.94
C PRO A 181 -20.79 5.23 2.75
N GLU A 182 -21.28 6.41 3.14
CA GLU A 182 -20.58 7.70 3.13
C GLU A 182 -19.39 7.76 4.11
N GLY A 183 -19.41 6.92 5.16
CA GLY A 183 -18.34 6.78 6.17
C GLY A 183 -17.36 5.64 5.91
N SER A 184 -17.52 4.87 4.82
CA SER A 184 -16.63 3.75 4.50
C SER A 184 -15.17 4.18 4.34
N SER A 185 -14.24 3.29 4.68
CA SER A 185 -12.79 3.49 4.53
C SER A 185 -12.41 3.91 3.10
N ALA A 186 -13.06 3.35 2.08
CA ALA A 186 -12.83 3.74 0.69
C ALA A 186 -13.24 5.20 0.40
N ARG A 187 -14.38 5.63 0.93
CA ARG A 187 -14.85 7.02 0.76
C ARG A 187 -13.99 8.01 1.54
N ARG A 188 -13.59 7.68 2.78
CA ARG A 188 -12.64 8.47 3.58
C ARG A 188 -11.33 8.68 2.82
N LEU A 189 -10.76 7.58 2.29
CA LEU A 189 -9.52 7.64 1.51
C LEU A 189 -9.69 8.44 0.21
N GLN A 190 -10.80 8.26 -0.51
CA GLN A 190 -11.10 9.06 -1.71
C GLN A 190 -11.20 10.55 -1.39
N LEU A 191 -11.89 10.93 -0.32
CA LEU A 191 -12.02 12.32 0.11
C LEU A 191 -10.65 12.92 0.46
N GLU A 192 -9.83 12.19 1.23
CA GLU A 192 -8.48 12.64 1.58
C GLU A 192 -7.59 12.78 0.35
N LEU A 193 -7.64 11.81 -0.57
CA LEU A 193 -6.93 11.92 -1.84
C LEU A 193 -7.44 13.12 -2.64
N SER A 194 -8.74 13.42 -2.67
CA SER A 194 -9.35 14.49 -3.48
C SER A 194 -8.98 15.93 -3.09
N ARG A 195 -8.22 16.09 -1.99
CA ARG A 195 -7.74 17.40 -1.56
C ARG A 195 -6.83 18.04 -2.61
N LEU A 196 -6.93 19.36 -2.72
CA LEU A 196 -6.04 20.18 -3.54
C LEU A 196 -4.61 20.07 -2.97
N HIS A 197 -3.59 20.16 -3.84
CA HIS A 197 -2.13 20.21 -3.54
C HIS A 197 -1.29 18.93 -3.79
N ARG A 198 -1.59 18.19 -4.86
CA ARG A 198 -0.76 17.05 -5.27
C ARG A 198 0.44 17.47 -6.10
N SER A 199 1.58 16.83 -5.86
CA SER A 199 2.81 17.05 -6.64
C SER A 199 2.68 16.57 -8.09
N ARG A 200 1.84 15.55 -8.33
CA ARG A 200 1.43 15.05 -9.65
C ARG A 200 -0.08 14.77 -9.64
N PRO A 201 -0.86 15.30 -10.59
CA PRO A 201 -2.29 15.07 -10.60
C PRO A 201 -2.63 13.62 -11.01
N PHE A 202 -3.67 13.07 -10.39
CA PHE A 202 -4.28 11.78 -10.72
C PHE A 202 -5.76 11.85 -10.39
N LEU A 203 -6.54 10.87 -10.81
CA LEU A 203 -7.95 10.77 -10.43
C LEU A 203 -8.16 9.56 -9.53
N VAL A 204 -9.18 9.64 -8.67
CA VAL A 204 -9.51 8.56 -7.75
C VAL A 204 -11.01 8.37 -7.67
N THR A 205 -11.45 7.12 -7.70
CA THR A 205 -12.84 6.73 -7.45
C THR A 205 -12.91 5.62 -6.42
N ALA A 206 -13.95 5.59 -5.60
CA ALA A 206 -14.15 4.57 -4.58
C ALA A 206 -15.16 3.53 -5.02
N GLU A 207 -14.91 2.28 -4.65
CA GLU A 207 -15.89 1.20 -4.68
C GLU A 207 -15.88 0.43 -3.36
N ALA A 208 -16.81 -0.50 -3.17
CA ALA A 208 -16.85 -1.31 -1.95
C ALA A 208 -15.53 -2.08 -1.78
N GLY A 209 -14.80 -1.78 -0.69
CA GLY A 209 -13.55 -2.45 -0.32
C GLY A 209 -12.30 -2.04 -1.12
N ALA A 210 -12.38 -1.06 -2.03
CA ALA A 210 -11.24 -0.61 -2.81
C ALA A 210 -11.33 0.87 -3.24
N VAL A 211 -10.18 1.48 -3.50
CA VAL A 211 -10.12 2.71 -4.30
C VAL A 211 -9.37 2.43 -5.60
N MET A 212 -9.84 3.03 -6.69
CA MET A 212 -9.17 2.98 -7.98
C MET A 212 -8.51 4.31 -8.27
N VAL A 213 -7.21 4.24 -8.56
CA VAL A 213 -6.41 5.41 -8.92
C VAL A 213 -6.12 5.33 -10.41
N VAL A 214 -6.44 6.41 -11.12
CA VAL A 214 -6.10 6.59 -12.53
C VAL A 214 -5.00 7.63 -12.60
N GLU A 215 -3.81 7.22 -13.01
CA GLU A 215 -2.69 8.13 -13.20
C GLU A 215 -2.20 8.14 -14.64
N ARG A 216 -1.38 9.14 -14.96
CA ARG A 216 -0.62 9.18 -16.20
C ARG A 216 0.84 9.47 -15.90
N SER A 217 1.69 8.51 -16.20
CA SER A 217 3.09 8.52 -15.77
C SER A 217 4.04 8.10 -16.88
N ARG A 218 5.23 8.72 -16.93
CA ARG A 218 6.24 8.46 -17.97
C ARG A 218 7.22 7.36 -17.57
N SER A 219 7.31 7.10 -16.29
CA SER A 219 8.32 6.24 -15.69
C SER A 219 7.76 5.57 -14.44
N ILE A 220 8.38 4.48 -14.03
CA ILE A 220 8.05 3.82 -12.76
C ILE A 220 8.24 4.76 -11.56
N VAL A 221 9.20 5.68 -11.61
CA VAL A 221 9.44 6.68 -10.56
C VAL A 221 8.27 7.65 -10.41
N ASP A 222 7.58 7.98 -11.51
CA ASP A 222 6.39 8.82 -11.45
C ASP A 222 5.22 8.07 -10.81
N THR A 223 5.05 6.78 -11.15
CA THR A 223 4.06 5.88 -10.55
C THR A 223 4.31 5.68 -9.06
N ASP A 224 5.56 5.49 -8.64
CA ASP A 224 5.91 5.31 -7.23
C ASP A 224 5.53 6.54 -6.40
N LYS A 225 5.69 7.76 -6.93
CA LYS A 225 5.27 8.98 -6.24
C LYS A 225 3.75 9.05 -6.02
N VAL A 226 2.97 8.62 -7.01
CA VAL A 226 1.50 8.55 -6.88
C VAL A 226 1.12 7.51 -5.84
N LEU A 227 1.74 6.33 -5.86
CA LEU A 227 1.45 5.28 -4.89
C LEU A 227 1.91 5.63 -3.46
N ASP A 228 3.00 6.38 -3.30
CA ASP A 228 3.41 6.92 -2.02
C ASP A 228 2.40 7.92 -1.47
N GLU A 229 1.79 8.74 -2.33
CA GLU A 229 0.70 9.65 -1.95
C GLU A 229 -0.54 8.88 -1.48
N VAL A 230 -0.91 7.82 -2.20
CA VAL A 230 -1.97 6.89 -1.79
C VAL A 230 -1.68 6.27 -0.42
N ARG A 231 -0.45 5.81 -0.19
CA ARG A 231 -0.04 5.22 1.09
C ARG A 231 -0.08 6.23 2.24
N ARG A 232 0.38 7.47 2.01
CA ARG A 232 0.28 8.55 3.01
C ARG A 232 -1.16 8.86 3.37
N ALA A 233 -2.03 9.04 2.36
CA ALA A 233 -3.45 9.31 2.57
C ALA A 233 -4.13 8.17 3.33
N ALA A 234 -3.77 6.92 3.05
CA ALA A 234 -4.29 5.76 3.78
C ALA A 234 -3.89 5.77 5.26
N ILE A 235 -2.61 6.02 5.57
CA ILE A 235 -2.11 6.15 6.95
C ILE A 235 -2.87 7.27 7.70
N VAL A 236 -3.01 8.44 7.06
CA VAL A 236 -3.69 9.61 7.65
C VAL A 236 -5.18 9.35 7.88
N SER A 237 -5.81 8.59 6.99
CA SER A 237 -7.22 8.19 7.08
C SER A 237 -7.46 7.00 8.01
N ALA A 238 -6.42 6.44 8.63
CA ALA A 238 -6.47 5.18 9.37
C ALA A 238 -7.07 4.01 8.55
N VAL A 239 -6.69 3.94 7.28
CA VAL A 239 -7.11 2.90 6.32
C VAL A 239 -5.92 1.99 6.02
N ASP A 240 -6.12 0.69 6.19
CA ASP A 240 -5.11 -0.31 5.84
C ASP A 240 -5.20 -0.65 4.35
N ILE A 241 -4.07 -0.54 3.64
CA ILE A 241 -3.93 -1.05 2.27
C ILE A 241 -3.46 -2.50 2.35
N GLU A 242 -4.31 -3.42 1.92
CA GLU A 242 -3.98 -4.84 1.91
C GLU A 242 -3.13 -5.22 0.70
N ALA A 243 -3.51 -4.73 -0.49
CA ALA A 243 -2.82 -5.06 -1.73
C ALA A 243 -3.08 -4.02 -2.83
N ILE A 244 -2.14 -3.92 -3.80
CA ILE A 244 -2.24 -3.06 -4.96
C ILE A 244 -2.00 -3.87 -6.23
N GLY A 245 -2.96 -3.84 -7.15
CA GLY A 245 -2.81 -4.39 -8.50
C GLY A 245 -2.80 -3.28 -9.54
N SER A 246 -1.89 -3.35 -10.50
CA SER A 246 -1.70 -2.28 -11.50
C SER A 246 -1.78 -2.80 -12.92
N ALA A 247 -2.38 -2.04 -13.84
CA ALA A 247 -2.37 -2.36 -15.26
C ALA A 247 -2.42 -1.10 -16.14
N GLY A 248 -1.59 -1.08 -17.19
CA GLY A 248 -1.61 -0.02 -18.19
C GLY A 248 -2.88 -0.03 -19.07
N ILE A 249 -3.38 1.15 -19.40
CA ILE A 249 -4.46 1.41 -20.37
C ILE A 249 -3.80 1.78 -21.70
N ASN A 250 -3.57 0.76 -22.54
CA ASN A 250 -2.95 0.97 -23.86
C ASN A 250 -3.92 1.53 -24.91
N GLU A 251 -5.21 1.21 -24.78
CA GLU A 251 -6.30 1.70 -25.62
C GLU A 251 -7.51 2.00 -24.71
N LEU A 252 -8.10 3.19 -24.82
CA LEU A 252 -9.16 3.63 -23.91
C LEU A 252 -10.44 2.80 -24.06
N GLY A 253 -10.81 2.39 -25.27
CA GLY A 253 -11.88 1.41 -25.51
C GLY A 253 -11.67 0.06 -24.79
N ARG A 254 -10.48 -0.18 -24.23
CA ARG A 254 -10.15 -1.35 -23.39
C ARG A 254 -9.84 -1.01 -21.93
N ALA A 255 -10.19 0.19 -21.44
CA ALA A 255 -10.00 0.59 -20.04
C ALA A 255 -10.60 -0.44 -19.06
N ARG A 256 -11.80 -0.95 -19.36
CA ARG A 256 -12.42 -2.05 -18.57
C ARG A 256 -11.56 -3.31 -18.48
N THR A 257 -10.79 -3.62 -19.52
CA THR A 257 -9.85 -4.75 -19.49
C THR A 257 -8.67 -4.45 -18.56
N ALA A 258 -8.14 -3.23 -18.56
CA ALA A 258 -7.11 -2.81 -17.62
C ALA A 258 -7.62 -2.88 -16.17
N VAL A 259 -8.84 -2.41 -15.90
CA VAL A 259 -9.48 -2.54 -14.59
C VAL A 259 -9.58 -4.01 -14.16
N ARG A 260 -10.08 -4.90 -15.04
CA ARG A 260 -10.16 -6.34 -14.75
C ARG A 260 -8.79 -6.95 -14.43
N ARG A 261 -7.74 -6.53 -15.14
CA ARG A 261 -6.36 -6.97 -14.91
C ARG A 261 -5.82 -6.45 -13.58
N ALA A 262 -6.00 -5.17 -13.28
CA ALA A 262 -5.57 -4.56 -12.04
C ALA A 262 -6.27 -5.20 -10.82
N ARG A 263 -7.60 -5.39 -10.88
CA ARG A 263 -8.35 -6.11 -9.83
C ARG A 263 -7.83 -7.53 -9.63
N PHE A 264 -7.67 -8.28 -10.72
CA PHE A 264 -7.10 -9.63 -10.65
C PHE A 264 -5.73 -9.66 -9.95
N LEU A 265 -4.87 -8.67 -10.21
CA LEU A 265 -3.55 -8.61 -9.57
C LEU A 265 -3.59 -8.11 -8.13
N SER A 266 -4.56 -7.27 -7.75
CA SER A 266 -4.77 -6.95 -6.33
C SER A 266 -5.20 -8.20 -5.57
N ASP A 267 -5.97 -9.10 -6.20
CA ASP A 267 -6.35 -10.38 -5.60
C ASP A 267 -5.13 -11.31 -5.43
N VAL A 268 -4.26 -11.40 -6.46
CA VAL A 268 -3.01 -12.17 -6.37
C VAL A 268 -2.10 -11.60 -5.28
N ALA A 269 -1.93 -10.28 -5.27
CA ALA A 269 -1.06 -9.58 -4.32
C ALA A 269 -1.55 -9.68 -2.87
N ALA A 270 -2.83 -9.96 -2.67
CA ALA A 270 -3.43 -10.20 -1.36
C ALA A 270 -3.32 -11.65 -0.86
N LEU A 271 -2.87 -12.60 -1.69
CA LEU A 271 -2.78 -14.00 -1.25
C LEU A 271 -1.79 -14.12 -0.08
N PRO A 272 -2.12 -14.87 1.01
CA PRO A 272 -1.30 -14.90 2.23
C PRO A 272 0.16 -15.32 2.04
N GLY A 273 0.40 -16.29 1.15
CA GLY A 273 1.75 -16.78 0.82
C GLY A 273 2.46 -15.94 -0.26
N TRP A 274 1.83 -14.87 -0.74
CA TRP A 274 2.45 -13.97 -1.69
C TRP A 274 3.29 -12.92 -0.96
N ARG A 275 4.52 -12.69 -1.43
CA ARG A 275 5.53 -11.92 -0.69
C ARG A 275 5.41 -10.41 -0.82
N SER A 276 4.76 -9.92 -1.87
CA SER A 276 4.68 -8.49 -2.19
C SER A 276 3.24 -8.02 -2.21
N ARG A 277 2.89 -7.02 -1.41
CA ARG A 277 1.55 -6.40 -1.44
C ARG A 277 1.26 -5.59 -2.71
N GLN A 278 2.15 -5.62 -3.69
CA GLN A 278 1.98 -4.93 -4.96
C GLN A 278 2.39 -5.82 -6.14
N LEU A 279 1.57 -5.83 -7.19
CA LEU A 279 1.85 -6.55 -8.43
C LEU A 279 1.34 -5.79 -9.66
N SER A 280 2.23 -5.56 -10.63
CA SER A 280 1.89 -4.95 -11.91
C SER A 280 1.55 -6.02 -12.96
N TRP A 281 0.77 -5.66 -13.98
CA TRP A 281 0.48 -6.57 -15.08
C TRP A 281 1.76 -6.97 -15.78
N GLU A 282 2.66 -6.03 -16.01
CA GLU A 282 3.97 -6.20 -16.62
C GLU A 282 4.81 -7.27 -15.88
N ASP A 283 4.76 -7.31 -14.55
CA ASP A 283 5.53 -8.23 -13.71
C ASP A 283 4.80 -9.55 -13.35
N ALA A 284 3.51 -9.67 -13.68
CA ALA A 284 2.67 -10.80 -13.25
C ALA A 284 3.11 -12.17 -13.78
N GLY A 285 3.90 -12.24 -14.86
CA GLY A 285 4.35 -13.50 -15.45
C GLY A 285 3.20 -14.49 -15.72
N ALA A 286 3.35 -15.75 -15.30
CA ALA A 286 2.37 -16.81 -15.53
C ALA A 286 1.06 -16.64 -14.74
N TRP A 287 1.00 -15.77 -13.72
CA TRP A 287 -0.24 -15.47 -13.00
C TRP A 287 -1.34 -14.96 -13.94
N ARG A 288 -0.96 -14.27 -15.03
CA ARG A 288 -1.91 -13.78 -16.04
C ARG A 288 -2.81 -14.88 -16.62
N LEU A 289 -2.38 -16.15 -16.59
CA LEU A 289 -3.16 -17.30 -17.07
C LEU A 289 -4.35 -17.63 -16.15
N LEU A 290 -4.31 -17.20 -14.89
CA LEU A 290 -5.36 -17.41 -13.91
C LEU A 290 -6.43 -16.32 -13.91
N ILE A 291 -6.39 -15.37 -14.86
CA ILE A 291 -7.39 -14.30 -14.89
C ILE A 291 -8.81 -14.85 -15.12
N GLY A 292 -9.69 -14.64 -14.15
CA GLY A 292 -11.06 -15.19 -14.15
C GLY A 292 -11.21 -16.55 -13.46
N TRP A 293 -10.14 -17.11 -12.90
CA TRP A 293 -10.20 -18.21 -11.96
C TRP A 293 -10.49 -17.70 -10.55
N GLU A 294 -11.10 -18.55 -9.73
CA GLU A 294 -11.18 -18.33 -8.30
C GLU A 294 -9.89 -18.79 -7.62
N PHE A 295 -9.48 -18.12 -6.54
CA PHE A 295 -8.31 -18.54 -5.77
C PHE A 295 -8.73 -19.42 -4.61
N ASN A 296 -8.89 -20.71 -4.91
CA ASN A 296 -9.27 -21.73 -3.94
C ASN A 296 -8.61 -23.09 -4.24
N GLU A 297 -8.73 -24.02 -3.31
CA GLU A 297 -8.17 -25.37 -3.43
C GLU A 297 -8.78 -26.14 -4.62
N ALA A 298 -10.06 -25.94 -4.92
CA ALA A 298 -10.70 -26.55 -6.09
C ALA A 298 -10.02 -26.15 -7.41
N SER A 299 -9.62 -24.89 -7.53
CA SER A 299 -8.89 -24.40 -8.71
C SER A 299 -7.49 -25.01 -8.82
N VAL A 300 -6.79 -25.23 -7.71
CA VAL A 300 -5.52 -25.96 -7.70
C VAL A 300 -5.69 -27.35 -8.33
N HIS A 301 -6.75 -28.07 -7.93
CA HIS A 301 -7.03 -29.39 -8.45
C HIS A 301 -7.44 -29.38 -9.92
N ALA A 302 -8.29 -28.43 -10.32
CA ALA A 302 -8.75 -28.29 -11.70
C ALA A 302 -7.61 -27.92 -12.68
N ILE A 303 -6.58 -27.21 -12.22
CA ILE A 303 -5.41 -26.86 -13.04
C ILE A 303 -4.50 -28.08 -13.27
N SER A 304 -4.34 -28.96 -12.27
CA SER A 304 -3.42 -30.10 -12.37
C SER A 304 -3.81 -31.30 -11.50
N ASP A 305 -4.11 -32.43 -12.17
CA ASP A 305 -4.25 -33.73 -11.51
C ASP A 305 -2.96 -34.16 -10.80
N ASP A 306 -1.79 -33.83 -11.38
CA ASP A 306 -0.49 -34.16 -10.79
C ASP A 306 -0.26 -33.38 -9.49
N ALA A 307 -0.66 -32.11 -9.43
CA ALA A 307 -0.65 -31.34 -8.18
C ALA A 307 -1.59 -31.98 -7.15
N SER A 308 -2.78 -32.40 -7.58
CA SER A 308 -3.76 -33.07 -6.71
C SER A 308 -3.18 -34.33 -6.05
N ARG A 309 -2.59 -35.23 -6.85
CA ARG A 309 -1.96 -36.45 -6.32
C ARG A 309 -0.81 -36.14 -5.37
N LEU A 310 0.03 -35.17 -5.72
CA LEU A 310 1.20 -34.80 -4.92
C LEU A 310 0.81 -34.15 -3.58
N LEU A 311 -0.25 -33.34 -3.56
CA LEU A 311 -0.79 -32.72 -2.36
C LEU A 311 -1.51 -33.74 -1.47
N LEU A 312 -2.30 -34.65 -2.05
CA LEU A 312 -2.99 -35.73 -1.32
C LEU A 312 -2.03 -36.72 -0.65
N ALA A 313 -0.83 -36.90 -1.20
CA ALA A 313 0.22 -37.68 -0.54
C ALA A 313 0.68 -37.06 0.80
N GLY A 314 0.30 -35.81 1.11
CA GLY A 314 0.42 -35.18 2.43
C GLY A 314 1.84 -34.78 2.83
N ASN A 315 2.84 -35.00 1.98
CA ASN A 315 4.22 -34.67 2.29
C ASN A 315 4.62 -33.31 1.73
N ARG A 316 4.62 -32.29 2.59
CA ARG A 316 4.99 -30.90 2.22
C ARG A 316 6.34 -30.82 1.50
N SER A 317 7.30 -31.65 1.90
CA SER A 317 8.65 -31.61 1.33
C SER A 317 8.70 -32.05 -0.14
N TYR A 318 7.75 -32.85 -0.62
CA TYR A 318 7.74 -33.32 -2.01
C TYR A 318 7.21 -32.23 -2.94
N TRP A 319 6.03 -31.66 -2.65
CA TRP A 319 5.48 -30.61 -3.50
C TRP A 319 6.31 -29.33 -3.44
N SER A 320 6.87 -28.97 -2.27
CA SER A 320 7.74 -27.79 -2.17
C SER A 320 9.06 -27.98 -2.94
N THR A 321 9.58 -29.21 -2.98
CA THR A 321 10.77 -29.55 -3.78
C THR A 321 10.47 -29.48 -5.26
N VAL A 322 9.35 -30.04 -5.72
CA VAL A 322 8.92 -29.98 -7.13
C VAL A 322 8.71 -28.55 -7.58
N LEU A 323 7.98 -27.73 -6.81
CA LEU A 323 7.77 -26.32 -7.13
C LEU A 323 9.10 -25.57 -7.23
N THR A 324 10.00 -25.74 -6.25
CA THR A 324 11.32 -25.08 -6.26
C THR A 324 12.20 -25.56 -7.41
N TYR A 325 12.08 -26.83 -7.81
CA TYR A 325 12.79 -27.40 -8.94
C TYR A 325 12.33 -26.80 -10.27
N LEU A 326 11.02 -26.69 -10.47
CA LEU A 326 10.41 -26.08 -11.66
C LEU A 326 10.71 -24.58 -11.74
N ASP A 327 10.65 -23.87 -10.60
CA ASP A 327 11.02 -22.45 -10.50
C ASP A 327 12.48 -22.18 -10.88
N ASN A 328 13.38 -23.12 -10.59
CA ASN A 328 14.79 -23.06 -10.97
C ASN A 328 15.08 -23.65 -12.35
N ALA A 329 14.08 -23.67 -13.24
CA ALA A 329 14.19 -24.22 -14.59
C ALA A 329 14.79 -25.64 -14.61
N ARG A 330 14.37 -26.48 -13.65
CA ARG A 330 14.82 -27.88 -13.50
C ARG A 330 16.33 -28.01 -13.18
N ASN A 331 16.94 -26.98 -12.59
CA ASN A 331 18.35 -27.01 -12.19
C ASN A 331 18.54 -27.56 -10.78
N SER A 332 19.01 -28.80 -10.67
CA SER A 332 19.21 -29.49 -9.37
C SER A 332 20.23 -28.80 -8.46
N THR A 333 21.25 -28.12 -9.02
CA THR A 333 22.27 -27.43 -8.22
C THR A 333 21.71 -26.18 -7.55
N VAL A 334 20.97 -25.37 -8.31
CA VAL A 334 20.33 -24.16 -7.77
C VAL A 334 19.23 -24.56 -6.77
N THR A 335 18.43 -25.56 -7.12
CA THR A 335 17.33 -26.07 -6.28
C THR A 335 17.83 -26.59 -4.92
N SER A 336 18.87 -27.43 -4.91
CA SER A 336 19.43 -27.98 -3.66
C SER A 336 19.99 -26.88 -2.75
N ARG A 337 20.65 -25.88 -3.34
CA ARG A 337 21.15 -24.70 -2.61
C ARG A 337 20.00 -23.88 -2.00
N GLN A 338 18.96 -23.58 -2.79
CA GLN A 338 17.82 -22.79 -2.33
C GLN A 338 17.03 -23.49 -1.22
N LEU A 339 16.92 -24.82 -1.28
CA LEU A 339 16.24 -25.62 -0.26
C LEU A 339 17.14 -25.95 0.95
N PHE A 340 18.41 -25.57 0.93
CA PHE A 340 19.41 -25.92 1.96
C PHE A 340 19.50 -27.43 2.22
N ILE A 341 19.44 -28.25 1.17
CA ILE A 341 19.54 -29.71 1.24
C ILE A 341 20.69 -30.25 0.40
N HIS A 342 21.17 -31.44 0.76
CA HIS A 342 22.15 -32.14 -0.06
C HIS A 342 21.54 -32.59 -1.40
N ARG A 343 22.34 -32.63 -2.47
CA ARG A 343 21.89 -33.08 -3.81
C ARG A 343 21.27 -34.48 -3.79
N ALA A 344 21.82 -35.41 -3.01
CA ALA A 344 21.25 -36.75 -2.86
C ALA A 344 19.82 -36.72 -2.28
N THR A 345 19.56 -35.85 -1.30
CA THR A 345 18.22 -35.65 -0.72
C THR A 345 17.27 -35.05 -1.75
N LEU A 346 17.73 -34.10 -2.57
CA LEU A 346 16.94 -33.53 -3.65
C LEU A 346 16.52 -34.63 -4.64
N HIS A 347 17.47 -35.44 -5.11
CA HIS A 347 17.19 -36.53 -6.06
C HIS A 347 16.19 -37.53 -5.49
N TYR A 348 16.38 -37.96 -4.23
CA TYR A 348 15.43 -38.84 -3.55
C TYR A 348 14.01 -38.23 -3.49
N ARG A 349 13.87 -36.95 -3.13
CA ARG A 349 12.55 -36.29 -3.09
C ARG A 349 11.90 -36.18 -4.46
N LEU A 350 12.68 -35.92 -5.51
CA LEU A 350 12.18 -35.88 -6.88
C LEU A 350 11.79 -37.27 -7.39
N GLU A 351 12.54 -38.31 -7.07
CA GLU A 351 12.17 -39.71 -7.38
C GLU A 351 10.86 -40.10 -6.68
N ARG A 352 10.73 -39.80 -5.38
CA ARG A 352 9.47 -40.02 -4.65
C ARG A 352 8.30 -39.24 -5.23
N ALA A 353 8.54 -38.01 -5.71
CA ALA A 353 7.51 -37.26 -6.40
C ALA A 353 7.10 -37.94 -7.71
N ARG A 354 8.05 -38.38 -8.54
CA ARG A 354 7.79 -39.12 -9.79
C ARG A 354 7.02 -40.42 -9.57
N GLU A 355 7.30 -41.16 -8.49
CA GLU A 355 6.52 -42.34 -8.11
C GLU A 355 5.02 -42.02 -7.87
N ILE A 356 4.69 -40.78 -7.48
CA ILE A 356 3.31 -40.33 -7.22
C ILE A 356 2.62 -39.79 -8.50
N ILE A 357 3.33 -39.02 -9.33
CA ILE A 357 2.75 -38.28 -10.46
C ILE A 357 3.10 -38.84 -11.86
N GLY A 358 3.97 -39.86 -11.90
CA GLY A 358 4.53 -40.45 -13.11
C GLY A 358 5.84 -39.81 -13.57
N ASP A 359 6.68 -40.62 -14.21
CA ASP A 359 8.06 -40.24 -14.58
C ASP A 359 8.16 -39.12 -15.61
N ASP A 360 7.15 -38.94 -16.46
CA ASP A 360 7.15 -37.91 -17.51
C ASP A 360 6.57 -36.57 -17.05
N ALA A 361 5.99 -36.50 -15.84
CA ALA A 361 5.22 -35.33 -15.40
C ALA A 361 6.07 -34.06 -15.22
N LEU A 362 7.35 -34.22 -14.86
CA LEU A 362 8.28 -33.09 -14.69
C LEU A 362 9.00 -32.74 -16.00
N GLU A 363 8.93 -33.63 -16.99
CA GLU A 363 9.71 -33.62 -18.22
C GLU A 363 8.86 -33.05 -19.35
N ASP A 364 7.59 -33.45 -19.44
CA ASP A 364 6.57 -32.87 -20.32
C ASP A 364 6.36 -31.39 -20.00
N GLY A 365 6.55 -30.52 -21.00
CA GLY A 365 6.50 -29.08 -20.81
C GLY A 365 5.13 -28.55 -20.38
N TRP A 366 4.04 -29.11 -20.91
CA TRP A 366 2.69 -28.66 -20.62
C TRP A 366 2.20 -29.17 -19.27
N ARG A 367 2.45 -30.45 -18.95
CA ARG A 367 2.13 -31.02 -17.64
C ARG A 367 2.93 -30.32 -16.54
N ALA A 368 4.23 -30.11 -16.75
CA ALA A 368 5.07 -29.41 -15.78
C ALA A 368 4.63 -27.95 -15.58
N ALA A 369 4.22 -27.24 -16.63
CA ALA A 369 3.71 -25.87 -16.51
C ALA A 369 2.40 -25.81 -15.70
N ALA A 370 1.44 -26.72 -15.99
CA ALA A 370 0.21 -26.83 -15.23
C ALA A 370 0.47 -27.17 -13.75
N LEU A 371 1.35 -28.13 -13.50
CA LEU A 371 1.81 -28.53 -12.16
C LEU A 371 2.45 -27.34 -11.41
N GLN A 372 3.34 -26.59 -12.07
CA GLN A 372 4.00 -25.43 -11.47
C GLN A 372 2.99 -24.35 -11.06
N ILE A 373 2.05 -24.00 -11.95
CA ILE A 373 1.03 -22.98 -11.68
C ILE A 373 0.12 -23.44 -10.53
N ALA A 374 -0.36 -24.69 -10.56
CA ALA A 374 -1.20 -25.25 -9.51
C ALA A 374 -0.50 -25.26 -8.13
N LEU A 375 0.75 -25.72 -8.08
CA LEU A 375 1.54 -25.71 -6.83
C LEU A 375 1.87 -24.29 -6.36
N ARG A 376 2.08 -23.34 -7.27
CA ARG A 376 2.31 -21.93 -6.90
C ARG A 376 1.04 -21.29 -6.33
N LEU A 377 -0.12 -21.58 -6.93
CA LEU A 377 -1.41 -21.16 -6.38
C LEU A 377 -1.65 -21.80 -4.99
N HIS A 378 -1.40 -23.10 -4.84
CA HIS A 378 -1.48 -23.77 -3.54
C HIS A 378 -0.60 -23.11 -2.48
N ALA A 379 0.67 -22.84 -2.82
CA ALA A 379 1.60 -22.16 -1.92
C ALA A 379 1.13 -20.75 -1.55
N ALA A 380 0.61 -19.98 -2.52
CA ALA A 380 0.10 -18.63 -2.28
C ALA A 380 -1.17 -18.63 -1.41
N LEU A 381 -2.04 -19.63 -1.58
CA LEU A 381 -3.22 -19.85 -0.73
C LEU A 381 -2.83 -20.23 0.70
N GLY A 382 -1.71 -20.95 0.87
CA GLY A 382 -1.30 -21.55 2.13
C GLY A 382 0.03 -21.04 2.65
N GLU A 383 0.06 -19.85 3.27
CA GLU A 383 1.13 -19.43 4.20
C GLU A 383 0.68 -18.31 5.17
N GLY A 384 -0.50 -18.47 5.78
CA GLY A 384 -1.03 -17.62 6.86
C GLY A 384 -1.30 -18.36 8.19
N ARG A 385 -0.60 -19.48 8.48
CA ARG A 385 -0.81 -20.29 9.69
C ARG A 385 0.46 -20.92 10.29
N ALA A 386 1.63 -20.35 10.03
CA ALA A 386 2.88 -20.84 10.62
C ALA A 386 3.59 -19.77 11.46
N GLU A 387 2.92 -19.29 12.51
CA GLU A 387 3.56 -18.78 13.73
C GLU A 387 2.49 -18.61 14.83
N GLY A 388 2.60 -19.38 15.92
CA GLY A 388 1.73 -19.24 17.10
C GLY A 388 1.03 -20.53 17.55
N SER A 389 1.79 -21.49 18.09
CA SER A 389 1.43 -22.34 19.25
C SER A 389 2.20 -23.67 19.26
N THR A 390 3.47 -23.62 19.67
CA THR A 390 4.06 -24.71 20.48
C THR A 390 5.11 -24.08 21.40
N SER A 391 4.65 -23.28 22.35
CA SER A 391 5.41 -22.95 23.55
C SER A 391 4.66 -23.50 24.76
N GLY A 392 5.32 -24.39 25.49
CA GLY A 392 5.07 -24.61 26.91
C GLY A 392 3.93 -25.56 27.29
N ALA A 393 4.09 -26.86 27.03
CA ALA A 393 3.49 -27.87 27.92
C ALA A 393 4.27 -27.85 29.25
N GLY A 394 3.92 -26.89 30.12
CA GLY A 394 4.33 -26.88 31.51
C GLY A 394 3.55 -27.94 32.30
N LEU A 395 4.26 -28.98 32.74
CA LEU A 395 3.82 -29.90 33.77
C LEU A 395 3.40 -29.15 35.05
N PRO A 396 2.25 -29.47 35.67
CA PRO A 396 2.07 -29.31 37.10
C PRO A 396 2.28 -30.66 37.79
N GLY A 397 3.13 -30.64 38.81
CA GLY A 397 3.53 -31.82 39.57
C GLY A 397 2.45 -32.36 40.53
N SER A 398 2.74 -33.59 40.96
CA SER A 398 2.45 -34.18 42.27
C SER A 398 1.04 -33.99 42.85
N GLY A 399 0.14 -34.91 42.48
CA GLY A 399 -1.08 -35.22 43.21
C GLY A 399 -0.94 -36.53 43.97
N SER A 400 -0.97 -36.44 45.30
CA SER A 400 -0.93 -37.49 46.32
C SER A 400 -1.94 -38.63 46.14
N ILE A 401 -1.45 -39.87 46.28
CA ILE A 401 -2.25 -41.11 46.37
C ILE A 401 -2.88 -41.24 47.77
N PRO A 402 -4.20 -41.48 47.92
CA PRO A 402 -4.76 -41.95 49.17
C PRO A 402 -4.73 -43.48 49.22
N ARG A 403 -3.99 -44.04 50.21
CA ARG A 403 -4.11 -45.45 50.60
C ARG A 403 -5.53 -45.72 51.09
N ARG A 404 -6.18 -46.76 50.57
CA ARG A 404 -7.25 -47.48 51.27
C ARG A 404 -6.86 -48.93 51.49
N ARG A 405 -7.25 -49.36 52.69
CA ARG A 405 -7.11 -50.62 53.42
C ARG A 405 -6.94 -51.89 52.61
#